data_AF-A0AA38MXY9-F1
#
_entry.id   AF-A0AA38MXY9-F1
#
_cell.length_a   1.000
_cell.length_b   1.000
_cell.length_c   1.000
_cell.angle_alpha   90.00
_cell.angle_beta   90.00
_cell.angle_gamma   90.00
#
_symmetry.space_group_name_H-M   'P 1'
#
loop_
_entity.id
_entity.type
_entity.pdbx_description
1 polymer ?
#
loop_
_entity_poly.entity_id
_entity_poly.type
_entity_poly.pdbx_seq_one_letter_code
_entity_poly.pdbx_strand_id
1 'polypeptide(L)'
;MNEKEEKHSALIKSQTDLNKKSRSDQEIPGEEYGEPPVEGGPKTAEVVEDLVSSKRLLEEVDICKELSADQVDALQQILIRNEEAFGLDGRLGNYPEEVEIPMLPNAKPIALPPIPLSPVNREVVDKQIDSWLKLDVIEPSKSPWAVPVFIVWRKTKPRL
;
A
#
# COMPACT_ATOMS: atom_id res chain seq x y z
N MET A 1 2.23 26.68 21.45
CA MET A 1 2.88 25.38 21.13
C MET A 1 2.63 24.51 22.34
N ASN A 2 1.87 23.42 22.17
CA ASN A 2 1.08 22.82 23.26
C ASN A 2 1.91 21.86 24.12
N GLU A 3 1.92 22.09 25.44
CA GLU A 3 2.55 21.27 26.47
C GLU A 3 2.12 19.77 26.44
N LYS A 4 0.95 19.48 25.83
CA LYS A 4 0.46 18.12 25.61
C LYS A 4 1.23 17.35 24.53
N GLU A 5 1.72 18.03 23.50
CA GLU A 5 2.47 17.40 22.40
C GLU A 5 3.90 17.06 22.83
N GLU A 6 4.51 17.92 23.64
CA GLU A 6 5.83 17.66 24.24
C GLU A 6 5.81 16.46 25.19
N LYS A 7 4.78 16.34 26.04
CA LYS A 7 4.62 15.20 26.95
C LYS A 7 4.42 13.88 26.19
N HIS A 8 3.70 13.91 25.07
CA HIS A 8 3.51 12.73 24.22
C HIS A 8 4.79 12.33 23.48
N SER A 9 5.55 13.31 22.97
CA SER A 9 6.86 13.08 22.34
C SER A 9 7.90 12.52 23.33
N ALA A 10 7.91 13.03 24.57
CA ALA A 10 8.79 12.54 25.63
C ALA A 10 8.45 11.11 26.07
N LEU A 11 7.15 10.76 26.15
CA LEU A 11 6.70 9.41 26.49
C LEU A 11 7.11 8.38 25.44
N ILE A 12 6.99 8.73 24.16
CA ILE A 12 7.42 7.86 23.05
C ILE A 12 8.92 7.61 23.12
N LYS A 13 9.74 8.66 23.29
CA LYS A 13 11.20 8.52 23.41
C LYS A 13 11.61 7.62 24.58
N SER A 14 10.96 7.78 25.73
CA SER A 14 11.23 6.95 26.92
C SER A 14 10.90 5.47 26.71
N GLN A 15 9.82 5.16 25.98
CA GLN A 15 9.48 3.76 25.64
C GLN A 15 10.45 3.14 24.64
N THR A 16 10.96 3.92 23.69
CA THR A 16 11.98 3.44 22.73
C THR A 16 13.30 3.11 23.42
N ASP A 17 13.70 3.92 24.41
CA ASP A 17 14.94 3.71 25.17
C ASP A 17 14.84 2.51 26.11
N LEU A 18 13.66 2.27 26.72
CA LEU A 18 13.38 1.06 27.51
C LEU A 18 13.39 -0.22 26.66
N ASN A 19 12.92 -0.14 25.41
CA ASN A 19 12.98 -1.25 24.46
C ASN A 19 14.39 -1.51 23.91
N LYS A 20 15.24 -0.48 23.82
CA LYS A 20 16.66 -0.65 23.47
C LYS A 20 17.44 -1.35 24.58
N LYS A 21 17.18 -1.00 25.85
CA LYS A 21 17.95 -1.52 26.99
C LYS A 21 17.61 -2.97 27.39
N SER A 22 16.48 -3.50 26.92
CA SER A 22 16.04 -4.89 27.14
C SER A 22 16.57 -5.87 26.07
N ARG A 23 17.20 -5.37 25.00
CA ARG A 23 18.01 -6.18 24.08
C ARG A 23 19.46 -6.15 24.53
N SER A 24 19.79 -6.95 25.54
CA SER A 24 21.18 -7.26 25.87
C SER A 24 21.84 -7.99 24.71
N ASP A 25 22.87 -7.36 24.13
CA ASP A 25 24.04 -7.91 23.45
C ASP A 25 23.93 -9.39 23.03
N GLN A 26 23.29 -9.63 21.90
CA GLN A 26 23.63 -10.77 21.05
C GLN A 26 24.15 -10.18 19.74
N GLU A 27 25.48 -10.13 19.61
CA GLU A 27 26.14 -9.83 18.35
C GLU A 27 25.69 -10.86 17.31
N ILE A 28 25.00 -10.40 16.27
CA ILE A 28 24.66 -11.20 15.09
C ILE A 28 25.76 -10.92 14.07
N PRO A 29 26.64 -11.88 13.73
CA PRO A 29 27.62 -11.69 12.67
C PRO A 29 26.90 -11.67 11.31
N GLY A 30 26.91 -10.53 10.62
CA GLY A 30 26.33 -10.39 9.28
C GLY A 30 25.70 -9.04 8.94
N GLU A 31 26.00 -7.96 9.68
CA GLU A 31 25.58 -6.58 9.33
C GLU A 31 26.41 -6.02 8.16
N GLU A 32 26.34 -6.63 6.98
CA GLU A 32 26.87 -6.02 5.76
C GLU A 32 26.10 -6.55 4.57
N TYR A 33 24.84 -6.14 4.38
CA TYR A 33 24.16 -5.92 3.09
C TYR A 33 22.81 -5.25 3.39
N GLY A 34 22.86 -3.95 3.69
CA GLY A 34 21.69 -3.11 3.48
C GLY A 34 21.55 -2.90 1.98
N GLU A 35 20.99 -3.87 1.26
CA GLU A 35 20.56 -3.62 -0.11
C GLU A 35 19.58 -2.43 -0.08
N PRO A 36 19.68 -1.49 -1.06
CA PRO A 36 18.70 -0.43 -1.17
C PRO A 36 17.30 -1.07 -1.26
N PRO A 37 16.25 -0.42 -0.73
CA PRO A 37 14.90 -0.96 -0.77
C PRO A 37 14.57 -1.39 -2.21
N VAL A 38 14.24 -2.67 -2.40
CA VAL A 38 13.85 -3.18 -3.70
C VAL A 38 12.64 -2.39 -4.18
N GLU A 39 12.79 -1.65 -5.27
CA GLU A 39 11.72 -0.87 -5.88
C GLU A 39 10.76 -1.84 -6.58
N GLY A 40 9.72 -2.30 -5.88
CA GLY A 40 8.74 -3.19 -6.48
C GLY A 40 8.07 -4.20 -5.55
N GLY A 41 7.73 -3.83 -4.32
CA GLY A 41 6.70 -4.59 -3.56
C GLY A 41 5.30 -4.29 -4.09
N PRO A 42 4.28 -5.13 -3.81
CA PRO A 42 2.90 -4.78 -4.13
C PRO A 42 2.61 -3.40 -3.54
N LYS A 43 2.22 -2.46 -4.40
CA LYS A 43 1.82 -1.12 -3.97
C LYS A 43 0.46 -1.25 -3.27
N THR A 44 0.44 -1.74 -2.04
CA THR A 44 -0.71 -1.62 -1.14
C THR A 44 -1.08 -0.14 -0.89
N ALA A 45 -0.22 0.79 -1.33
CA ALA A 45 -0.44 2.23 -1.32
C ALA A 45 -1.47 2.76 -2.36
N GLU A 46 -2.01 1.92 -3.25
CA GLU A 46 -2.99 2.36 -4.24
C GLU A 46 -4.39 2.47 -3.61
N VAL A 47 -4.59 3.56 -2.88
CA VAL A 47 -5.94 4.10 -2.68
C VAL A 47 -6.37 4.63 -4.04
N VAL A 48 -7.52 4.15 -4.53
CA VAL A 48 -8.13 4.57 -5.80
C VAL A 48 -8.51 6.04 -5.70
N GLU A 49 -7.56 6.94 -5.97
CA GLU A 49 -7.75 8.35 -5.65
C GLU A 49 -8.29 9.19 -6.78
N ASP A 50 -8.45 8.65 -7.98
CA ASP A 50 -9.26 9.27 -9.03
C ASP A 50 -9.92 8.15 -9.86
N LEU A 51 -11.19 7.84 -9.57
CA LEU A 51 -12.01 6.95 -10.38
C LEU A 51 -12.33 7.64 -11.71
N VAL A 52 -11.35 7.67 -12.60
CA VAL A 52 -11.59 8.09 -13.99
C VAL A 52 -12.47 7.03 -14.62
N SER A 53 -13.69 7.40 -14.98
CA SER A 53 -14.58 6.47 -15.66
C SER A 53 -14.13 6.28 -17.10
N SER A 54 -14.15 5.03 -17.55
CA SER A 54 -14.04 4.61 -18.96
C SER A 54 -14.74 5.56 -19.93
N LYS A 55 -15.98 5.92 -19.59
CA LYS A 55 -16.85 6.76 -20.42
C LYS A 55 -16.31 8.16 -20.69
N ARG A 56 -15.40 8.65 -19.85
CA ARG A 56 -14.81 9.99 -19.93
C ARG A 56 -13.36 9.95 -20.39
N LEU A 57 -12.86 8.80 -20.86
CA LEU A 57 -11.47 8.63 -21.27
C LEU A 57 -10.99 9.74 -22.22
N LEU A 58 -11.76 10.05 -23.27
CA LEU A 58 -11.37 11.09 -24.24
C LEU A 58 -11.48 12.52 -23.71
N GLU A 59 -12.28 12.75 -22.66
CA GLU A 59 -12.42 14.07 -22.02
C GLU A 59 -11.25 14.35 -21.07
N GLU A 60 -10.72 13.29 -20.44
CA GLU A 60 -9.68 13.37 -19.41
C GLU A 60 -8.26 13.31 -20.00
N VAL A 61 -8.11 12.84 -21.24
CA VAL A 61 -6.83 12.81 -21.94
C VAL A 61 -6.55 14.16 -22.60
N ASP A 62 -5.43 14.79 -22.22
CA ASP A 62 -4.93 16.00 -22.88
C ASP A 62 -4.27 15.66 -24.22
N ILE A 63 -4.96 15.96 -25.33
CA ILE A 63 -4.48 15.75 -26.69
C ILE A 63 -3.84 17.04 -27.22
N CYS A 64 -2.65 16.93 -27.79
CA CYS A 64 -1.91 18.06 -28.34
C CYS A 64 -2.72 18.80 -29.43
N LYS A 65 -2.80 20.13 -29.32
CA LYS A 65 -3.57 21.01 -30.21
C LYS A 65 -2.95 21.21 -31.60
N GLU A 66 -1.71 20.78 -31.78
CA GLU A 66 -0.98 20.91 -33.05
C GLU A 66 -1.26 19.74 -34.02
N LEU A 67 -1.99 18.72 -33.58
CA LEU A 67 -2.34 17.58 -34.41
C LEU A 67 -3.38 17.95 -35.46
N SER A 68 -3.26 17.37 -36.66
CA SER A 68 -4.32 17.46 -37.67
C SER A 68 -5.55 16.67 -37.22
N ALA A 69 -6.72 16.97 -37.81
CA ALA A 69 -7.96 16.23 -37.52
C ALA A 69 -7.78 14.71 -37.70
N ASP A 70 -7.15 14.29 -38.80
CA ASP A 70 -6.88 12.87 -39.08
C ASP A 70 -5.99 12.21 -38.03
N GLN A 71 -5.01 12.95 -37.48
CA GLN A 71 -4.13 12.43 -36.43
C GLN A 71 -4.85 12.32 -35.09
N VAL A 72 -5.71 13.28 -34.76
CA VAL A 72 -6.55 13.23 -33.56
C VAL A 72 -7.48 12.03 -33.63
N ASP A 73 -8.15 11.84 -34.76
CA ASP A 73 -9.05 10.70 -34.97
C ASP A 73 -8.31 9.37 -34.83
N ALA A 74 -7.14 9.23 -35.47
CA ALA A 74 -6.31 8.03 -35.35
C ALA A 74 -5.88 7.75 -33.89
N LEU A 75 -5.51 8.79 -33.15
CA LEU A 75 -5.13 8.68 -31.75
C LEU A 75 -6.31 8.26 -30.87
N GLN A 76 -7.48 8.90 -31.04
CA GLN A 76 -8.69 8.54 -30.29
C GLN A 76 -9.07 7.07 -30.51
N GLN A 77 -8.97 6.57 -31.74
CA GLN A 77 -9.20 5.15 -32.03
C GLN A 77 -8.22 4.23 -31.29
N ILE A 78 -6.95 4.62 -31.18
CA ILE A 78 -5.95 3.86 -30.42
C ILE A 78 -6.30 3.85 -28.92
N LEU A 79 -6.68 5.01 -28.36
CA LEU A 79 -7.04 5.12 -26.95
C LEU A 79 -8.25 4.25 -26.59
N ILE A 80 -9.32 4.33 -27.38
CA ILE A 80 -10.52 3.49 -27.18
C ILE A 80 -10.18 2.01 -27.34
N ARG A 81 -9.46 1.65 -28.41
CA ARG A 81 -9.08 0.25 -28.67
C ARG A 81 -8.28 -0.36 -27.52
N ASN A 82 -7.48 0.44 -26.82
CA ASN A 82 -6.62 0.00 -25.73
C ASN A 82 -7.10 0.50 -24.36
N GLU A 83 -8.40 0.77 -24.21
CA GLU A 83 -8.99 1.28 -22.97
C GLU A 83 -8.66 0.40 -21.75
N GLU A 84 -8.58 -0.91 -21.94
CA GLU A 84 -8.25 -1.87 -20.88
C GLU A 84 -6.84 -1.71 -20.32
N ALA A 85 -5.91 -1.12 -21.08
CA ALA A 85 -4.54 -0.88 -20.66
C ALA A 85 -4.41 0.27 -19.62
N PHE A 86 -5.48 1.05 -19.43
CA PHE A 86 -5.53 2.12 -18.45
C PHE A 86 -6.25 1.68 -17.17
N GLY A 87 -5.82 2.20 -16.02
CA GLY A 87 -6.42 1.95 -14.70
C GLY A 87 -7.75 2.71 -14.49
N LEU A 88 -8.73 2.46 -15.35
CA LEU A 88 -10.04 3.11 -15.33
C LEU A 88 -11.05 2.36 -14.46
N ASP A 89 -12.07 3.06 -13.99
CA ASP A 89 -13.17 2.52 -13.17
C ASP A 89 -12.72 1.80 -11.88
N GLY A 90 -11.50 2.10 -11.41
CA GLY A 90 -10.90 1.46 -10.24
C GLY A 90 -10.53 -0.02 -10.47
N ARG A 91 -10.42 -0.44 -11.73
CA ARG A 91 -9.97 -1.79 -12.08
C ARG A 91 -8.48 -1.93 -11.80
N LEU A 92 -8.10 -3.05 -11.19
CA LEU A 92 -6.71 -3.47 -11.07
C LEU A 92 -6.34 -4.42 -12.19
N GLY A 93 -5.07 -4.43 -12.56
CA GLY A 93 -4.53 -5.45 -13.45
C GLY A 93 -4.50 -6.81 -12.75
N ASN A 94 -4.78 -7.88 -13.50
CA ASN A 94 -4.67 -9.25 -13.04
C ASN A 94 -3.77 -10.03 -14.00
N TYR A 95 -2.79 -10.75 -13.45
CA TYR A 95 -1.93 -11.66 -14.19
C TYR A 95 -2.12 -13.06 -13.61
N PRO A 96 -2.58 -14.06 -14.39
CA PRO A 96 -3.05 -15.34 -13.88
C PRO A 96 -1.89 -16.31 -13.61
N GLU A 97 -0.98 -15.92 -12.72
CA GLU A 97 0.12 -16.77 -12.27
C GLU A 97 0.16 -16.83 -10.75
N GLU A 98 0.53 -18.00 -10.23
CA GLU A 98 0.74 -18.23 -8.82
C GLU A 98 2.23 -18.15 -8.49
N VAL A 99 2.56 -17.47 -7.39
CA VAL A 99 3.96 -17.31 -6.95
C VAL A 99 4.16 -18.03 -5.64
N GLU A 100 5.13 -18.95 -5.62
CA GLU A 100 5.56 -19.60 -4.39
C GLU A 100 6.57 -18.73 -3.64
N ILE A 101 6.37 -18.55 -2.33
CA ILE A 101 7.32 -17.84 -1.46
C ILE A 101 8.21 -18.88 -0.75
N PRO A 102 9.50 -19.00 -1.13
CA PRO A 102 10.39 -19.96 -0.50
C PRO A 102 10.68 -19.58 0.96
N MET A 103 10.56 -20.56 1.85
CA MET A 103 10.80 -20.38 3.29
C MET A 103 12.22 -20.78 3.65
N LEU A 104 12.79 -20.11 4.67
CA LEU A 104 14.05 -20.55 5.28
C LEU A 104 13.88 -21.92 5.95
N PRO A 105 14.92 -22.77 5.98
CA PRO A 105 14.88 -24.04 6.69
C PRO A 105 14.46 -23.85 8.16
N ASN A 106 13.52 -24.68 8.62
CA ASN A 106 12.98 -24.66 9.99
C ASN A 106 12.20 -23.39 10.41
N ALA A 107 11.74 -22.57 9.45
CA ALA A 107 10.86 -21.45 9.75
C ALA A 107 9.59 -21.91 10.47
N LYS A 108 9.24 -21.22 11.58
CA LYS A 108 8.04 -21.49 12.37
C LYS A 108 7.06 -20.34 12.26
N PRO A 109 5.74 -20.60 12.25
CA PRO A 109 4.74 -19.55 12.24
C PRO A 109 4.86 -18.58 13.42
N ILE A 110 4.64 -17.30 13.12
CA ILE A 110 4.58 -16.22 14.11
C ILE A 110 3.21 -15.54 13.99
N ALA A 111 2.49 -15.48 15.11
CA ALA A 111 1.22 -14.78 15.22
C ALA A 111 1.33 -13.69 16.29
N LEU A 112 1.28 -12.44 15.87
CA LEU A 112 1.29 -11.28 16.75
C LEU A 112 -0.13 -10.74 16.95
N PRO A 113 -0.48 -10.26 18.16
CA PRO A 113 -1.80 -9.71 18.42
C PRO A 113 -2.02 -8.38 17.67
N PRO A 114 -3.26 -8.06 17.27
CA PRO A 114 -3.61 -6.77 16.69
C PRO A 114 -3.32 -5.61 17.65
N ILE A 115 -2.91 -4.47 17.10
CA ILE A 115 -2.67 -3.25 17.88
C ILE A 115 -4.00 -2.54 18.15
N PRO A 116 -4.24 -2.03 19.37
CA PRO A 116 -5.41 -1.21 19.65
C PRO A 116 -5.39 0.08 18.82
N LEU A 117 -6.45 0.32 18.05
CA LEU A 117 -6.62 1.51 17.22
C LEU A 117 -7.69 2.44 17.79
N SER A 118 -7.51 3.75 17.59
CA SER A 118 -8.57 4.72 17.85
C SER A 118 -9.77 4.48 16.92
N PRO A 119 -10.99 4.93 17.28
CA PRO A 119 -12.16 4.75 16.42
C PRO A 119 -11.98 5.31 15.00
N VAL A 120 -11.34 6.47 14.88
CA VAL A 120 -11.05 7.11 13.59
C VAL A 120 -10.09 6.27 12.74
N ASN A 121 -9.02 5.77 13.36
CA ASN A 121 -8.05 4.93 12.66
C ASN A 121 -8.67 3.59 12.24
N ARG A 122 -9.53 3.02 13.09
CA ARG A 122 -10.24 1.79 12.79
C ARG A 122 -11.15 1.95 11.57
N GLU A 123 -11.89 3.05 11.47
CA GLU A 123 -12.73 3.34 10.31
C GLU A 123 -11.92 3.42 9.00
N VAL A 124 -10.71 3.97 9.05
CA VAL A 124 -9.80 4.00 7.90
C VAL A 124 -9.38 2.58 7.50
N VAL A 125 -9.01 1.75 8.47
CA VAL A 125 -8.62 0.34 8.22
C VAL A 125 -9.79 -0.42 7.61
N ASP A 126 -10.96 -0.35 8.22
CA ASP A 126 -12.15 -1.08 7.79
C ASP A 126 -12.52 -0.71 6.34
N LYS A 127 -12.53 0.58 5.99
CA LYS A 127 -12.80 1.04 4.60
C LYS A 127 -11.80 0.48 3.58
N GLN A 128 -10.51 0.43 3.93
CA GLN A 128 -9.51 -0.10 3.00
C GLN A 128 -9.65 -1.62 2.83
N ILE A 129 -9.86 -2.34 3.93
CA ILE A 129 -10.07 -3.79 3.90
C ILE A 129 -11.30 -4.14 3.05
N ASP A 130 -12.40 -3.42 3.22
CA ASP A 130 -13.61 -3.58 2.39
C ASP A 130 -13.32 -3.34 0.90
N SER A 131 -12.52 -2.31 0.58
CA SER A 131 -12.10 -2.01 -0.79
C SER A 131 -11.26 -3.13 -1.39
N TRP A 132 -10.28 -3.66 -0.66
CA TRP A 132 -9.42 -4.76 -1.12
C TRP A 132 -10.17 -6.07 -1.26
N LEU A 133 -11.13 -6.37 -0.37
CA LEU A 133 -12.02 -7.53 -0.50
C LEU A 133 -12.89 -7.41 -1.76
N LYS A 134 -13.44 -6.21 -2.04
CA LYS A 134 -14.24 -5.98 -3.24
C LYS A 134 -13.43 -6.09 -4.53
N LEU A 135 -12.16 -5.67 -4.50
CA LEU A 135 -11.23 -5.74 -5.63
C LEU A 135 -10.52 -7.10 -5.75
N ASP A 136 -10.85 -8.06 -4.89
CA ASP A 136 -10.25 -9.40 -4.87
C ASP A 136 -8.71 -9.39 -4.71
N VAL A 137 -8.21 -8.37 -3.99
CA VAL A 137 -6.78 -8.23 -3.65
C VAL A 137 -6.41 -9.09 -2.44
N ILE A 138 -7.37 -9.28 -1.53
CA ILE A 138 -7.24 -10.10 -0.33
C ILE A 138 -8.47 -10.98 -0.17
N GLU A 139 -8.32 -12.05 0.60
CA GLU A 139 -9.41 -12.95 0.98
C GLU A 139 -9.37 -13.31 2.47
N PRO A 140 -10.50 -13.69 3.08
CA PRO A 140 -10.51 -14.21 4.45
C PRO A 140 -9.71 -15.52 4.55
N SER A 141 -8.82 -15.61 5.54
CA SER A 141 -8.01 -16.81 5.78
C SER A 141 -7.91 -17.18 7.26
N LYS A 142 -7.53 -18.43 7.54
CA LYS A 142 -7.21 -18.94 8.88
C LYS A 142 -5.74 -19.37 8.91
N SER A 143 -4.86 -18.42 9.19
CA SER A 143 -3.41 -18.64 9.15
C SER A 143 -2.80 -18.73 10.55
N PRO A 144 -1.79 -19.61 10.77
CA PRO A 144 -0.95 -19.55 11.96
C PRO A 144 0.06 -18.38 11.89
N TRP A 145 0.14 -17.68 10.75
CA TRP A 145 0.91 -16.46 10.57
C TRP A 145 0.00 -15.24 10.71
N ALA A 146 0.38 -14.28 11.55
CA ALA A 146 -0.35 -13.04 11.70
C ALA A 146 0.59 -11.90 12.13
N VAL A 147 0.41 -10.74 11.51
CA VAL A 147 1.17 -9.51 11.81
C VAL A 147 0.17 -8.36 12.00
N PRO A 148 0.36 -7.47 12.99
CA PRO A 148 -0.52 -6.33 13.17
C PRO A 148 -0.45 -5.36 11.98
N VAL A 149 -1.57 -4.72 11.72
CA VAL A 149 -1.71 -3.67 10.70
C VAL A 149 -1.38 -2.31 11.31
N PHE A 150 -0.72 -1.46 10.53
CA PHE A 150 -0.33 -0.10 10.93
C PHE A 150 -0.91 0.92 9.95
N ILE A 151 -1.06 2.16 10.42
CA ILE A 151 -1.43 3.29 9.56
C ILE A 151 -0.24 4.24 9.46
N VAL A 152 0.17 4.53 8.24
CA VAL A 152 1.21 5.50 7.92
C VAL A 152 0.58 6.69 7.21
N TRP A 153 0.83 7.90 7.71
CA TRP A 153 0.30 9.12 7.12
C TRP A 153 1.28 9.69 6.10
N ARG A 154 0.82 9.90 4.86
CA ARG A 154 1.57 10.62 3.83
C ARG A 154 0.83 11.91 3.51
N LYS A 155 1.44 13.05 3.84
CA LYS A 155 0.77 14.35 3.88
C LYS A 155 -0.48 14.26 4.79
N THR A 156 -1.67 14.37 4.22
CA THR A 156 -2.96 14.28 4.93
C THR A 156 -3.69 12.96 4.68
N LYS A 157 -3.10 12.04 3.91
CA LYS A 157 -3.73 10.80 3.47
C LYS A 157 -3.20 9.61 4.27
N PRO A 158 -4.07 8.86 4.96
CA PRO A 158 -3.65 7.64 5.64
C PRO A 158 -3.44 6.50 4.62
N ARG A 159 -2.49 5.62 4.92
CA ARG A 159 -2.13 4.43 4.14
C ARG A 159 -1.88 3.27 5.11
N LEU A 160 -2.19 2.06 4.66
CA LEU A 160 -1.94 0.80 5.37
C LEU A 160 -0.69 0.11 4.83
#